data_AF-A0AAN0YP65-F1
#
_entry.id   AF-A0AAN0YP65-F1
#
_cell.length_a   1.000
_cell.length_b   1.000
_cell.length_c   1.000
_cell.angle_alpha   90.00
_cell.angle_beta   90.00
_cell.angle_gamma   90.00
#
_symmetry.space_group_name_H-M   'P 1'
#
loop_
_entity.id
_entity.type
_entity.pdbx_description
1 polymer ?
#
loop_
_entity_poly.entity_id
_entity_poly.type
_entity_poly.pdbx_seq_one_letter_code
_entity_poly.pdbx_strand_id
1 'polypeptide(L)'
;MAQVEKLERITMGRRNICGIVVLLTNDHLHWTEPMQSNTVDCEFRIHENRIVTGELKWQEHASTGTKEKRDVPIFIKGRYQLKWHHYSTVNRDGHGEFRYIYNREK
;
A
#
# COMPACT_ATOMS: atom_id res chain seq x y z
N MET A 1 -2.93 -0.23 2.08
CA MET A 1 -2.63 0.73 3.17
C MET A 1 -3.50 0.56 4.42
N ALA A 2 -4.78 0.16 4.33
CA ALA A 2 -5.64 -0.01 5.52
C ALA A 2 -5.06 -0.95 6.60
N GLN A 3 -4.29 -1.97 6.22
CA GLN A 3 -3.59 -2.83 7.18
C GLN A 3 -2.51 -2.08 7.97
N VAL A 4 -1.85 -1.07 7.37
CA VAL A 4 -0.85 -0.22 8.05
C VAL A 4 -1.54 0.65 9.10
N GLU A 5 -2.63 1.35 8.74
CA GLU A 5 -3.41 2.13 9.72
C GLU A 5 -3.94 1.24 10.86
N LYS A 6 -4.46 0.06 10.53
CA LYS A 6 -4.91 -0.91 11.53
C LYS A 6 -3.76 -1.34 12.45
N LEU A 7 -2.57 -1.57 11.89
CA LEU A 7 -1.39 -1.93 12.65
C LEU A 7 -1.01 -0.80 13.61
N GLU A 8 -0.88 0.44 13.12
CA GLU A 8 -0.60 1.63 13.94
C GLU A 8 -1.61 1.79 15.09
N ARG A 9 -2.90 1.52 14.83
CA ARG A 9 -3.93 1.55 15.88
C ARG A 9 -3.76 0.45 16.92
N ILE A 10 -3.40 -0.75 16.50
CA ILE A 10 -3.19 -1.89 17.42
C ILE A 10 -1.94 -1.67 18.26
N THR A 11 -0.90 -1.07 17.68
CA THR A 11 0.38 -0.88 18.35
C THR A 11 0.41 0.34 19.27
N MET A 12 -0.44 1.34 19.00
CA MET A 12 -0.52 2.57 19.77
C MET A 12 -0.62 2.34 21.28
N GLY A 13 0.33 2.94 22.02
CA GLY A 13 0.36 2.91 23.48
C GLY A 13 0.88 1.61 24.11
N ARG A 14 1.24 0.60 23.31
CA ARG A 14 1.80 -0.66 23.80
C ARG A 14 3.32 -0.63 23.70
N ARG A 15 3.99 -1.03 24.79
CA ARG A 15 5.45 -1.15 24.84
C ARG A 15 5.86 -2.57 24.43
N ASN A 16 7.08 -2.71 23.91
CA ASN A 16 7.71 -3.99 23.57
C ASN A 16 6.97 -4.83 22.52
N ILE A 17 6.29 -4.18 21.58
CA ILE A 17 5.71 -4.84 20.41
C ILE A 17 6.28 -4.20 19.15
N CYS A 18 6.37 -4.96 18.07
CA CYS A 18 6.73 -4.46 16.76
C CYS A 18 5.70 -4.96 15.75
N GLY A 19 4.96 -4.05 15.14
CA GLY A 19 4.02 -4.37 14.10
C GLY A 19 4.71 -4.48 12.74
N ILE A 20 4.38 -5.52 11.97
CA ILE A 20 4.87 -5.70 10.60
C ILE A 20 3.69 -6.01 9.68
N VAL A 21 3.60 -5.31 8.55
CA VAL A 21 2.73 -5.65 7.42
C VAL A 21 3.61 -6.12 6.28
N VAL A 22 3.31 -7.30 5.73
CA VAL A 22 3.93 -7.81 4.51
C VAL A 22 2.85 -7.94 3.44
N LEU A 23 3.16 -7.43 2.24
CA LEU A 23 2.39 -7.71 1.03
C LEU A 23 3.32 -8.43 0.07
N LEU A 24 2.92 -9.63 -0.36
CA LEU A 24 3.56 -10.43 -1.38
C LEU A 24 2.56 -10.59 -2.52
N THR A 25 2.96 -10.28 -3.76
CA THR A 25 2.09 -10.37 -4.93
C THR A 25 2.90 -10.61 -6.20
N ASN A 26 2.25 -11.14 -7.24
CA ASN A 26 2.79 -11.25 -8.59
C ASN A 26 2.15 -10.25 -9.57
N ASP A 27 1.29 -9.35 -9.08
CA ASP A 27 0.72 -8.29 -9.91
C ASP A 27 1.71 -7.12 -10.03
N HIS A 28 2.32 -7.01 -11.21
CA HIS A 28 3.33 -5.98 -11.48
C HIS A 28 2.80 -4.55 -11.45
N LEU A 29 1.49 -4.35 -11.61
CA LEU A 29 0.89 -3.02 -11.53
C LEU A 29 1.00 -2.40 -10.14
N HIS A 30 1.27 -3.21 -9.10
CA HIS A 30 1.49 -2.73 -7.75
C HIS A 30 2.86 -2.08 -7.53
N TRP A 31 3.92 -2.53 -8.21
CA TRP A 31 5.27 -1.97 -8.05
C TRP A 31 5.73 -1.11 -9.23
N THR A 32 5.04 -1.19 -10.36
CA THR A 32 5.34 -0.36 -11.53
C THR A 32 4.85 1.07 -11.31
N GLU A 33 5.66 2.04 -11.74
CA GLU A 33 5.25 3.44 -11.70
C GLU A 33 4.05 3.66 -12.65
N PRO A 34 2.97 4.29 -12.17
CA PRO A 34 1.76 4.44 -12.96
C PRO A 34 1.99 5.44 -14.10
N MET A 35 1.54 5.10 -15.31
CA MET A 35 1.62 6.01 -16.47
C MET A 35 0.77 7.28 -16.28
N GLN A 36 -0.35 7.18 -15.57
CA GLN A 36 -1.25 8.30 -15.30
C GLN A 36 -1.31 8.56 -13.81
N SER A 37 -0.86 9.73 -13.35
CA SER A 37 -0.87 10.12 -11.93
C SER A 37 -2.24 10.53 -11.41
N ASN A 38 -3.15 10.94 -12.29
CA ASN A 38 -4.41 11.58 -11.92
C ASN A 38 -5.63 10.63 -11.95
N THR A 39 -5.49 9.42 -11.39
CA THR A 39 -6.62 8.48 -11.26
C THR A 39 -7.29 8.63 -9.90
N VAL A 40 -8.53 8.16 -9.82
CA VAL A 40 -9.35 8.26 -8.60
C VAL A 40 -8.76 7.58 -7.38
N ASP A 41 -7.93 6.57 -7.58
CA ASP A 41 -7.27 5.74 -6.57
C ASP A 41 -5.80 6.15 -6.30
N CYS A 42 -5.32 7.26 -6.89
CA CYS A 42 -3.90 7.62 -6.91
C CYS A 42 -3.26 7.66 -5.51
N GLU A 43 -4.02 8.07 -4.49
CA GLU A 43 -3.56 8.14 -3.10
C GLU A 43 -3.35 6.77 -2.45
N PHE A 44 -3.88 5.69 -3.00
CA PHE A 44 -3.76 4.34 -2.44
C PHE A 44 -2.67 3.48 -3.09
N ARG A 45 -2.06 3.96 -4.18
CA ARG A 45 -1.08 3.22 -4.98
C ARG A 45 0.15 2.81 -4.17
N ILE A 46 0.80 1.74 -4.56
CA ILE A 46 1.92 1.20 -3.77
C ILE A 46 3.17 0.98 -4.61
N HIS A 47 3.34 1.74 -5.69
CA HIS A 47 4.46 1.61 -6.61
C HIS A 47 5.82 1.83 -5.93
N GLU A 48 6.87 1.36 -6.59
CA GLU A 48 8.25 1.49 -6.14
C GLU A 48 8.59 2.94 -5.74
N ASN A 49 9.34 3.07 -4.65
CA ASN A 49 9.81 4.31 -4.05
C ASN A 49 8.74 5.33 -3.61
N ARG A 50 7.44 5.00 -3.68
CA ARG A 50 6.40 5.90 -3.19
C ARG A 50 6.56 6.14 -1.68
N ILE A 51 6.42 7.38 -1.25
CA ILE A 51 6.31 7.73 0.17
C ILE A 51 4.82 7.86 0.51
N VAL A 52 4.38 7.15 1.55
CA VAL A 52 3.00 7.18 2.02
C VAL A 52 2.95 7.69 3.45
N THR A 53 2.12 8.72 3.68
CA THR A 53 1.94 9.43 4.94
C THR A 53 0.64 10.24 4.87
N GLY A 54 0.04 10.56 6.02
CA GLY A 54 -1.12 11.44 6.09
C GLY A 54 -2.45 10.77 5.73
N GLU A 55 -3.42 11.57 5.31
CA GLU A 55 -4.73 11.12 4.84
C GLU A 55 -4.61 10.54 3.42
N LEU A 56 -5.16 9.34 3.20
CA LEU A 56 -5.34 8.74 1.88
C LEU A 56 -6.82 8.57 1.61
N LYS A 57 -7.31 9.17 0.53
CA LYS A 57 -8.72 9.14 0.14
C LYS A 57 -8.88 8.98 -1.37
N TRP A 58 -10.08 8.57 -1.75
CA TRP A 58 -10.49 8.62 -3.15
C TRP A 58 -10.55 10.07 -3.61
N GLN A 59 -10.17 10.33 -4.86
CA GLN A 59 -10.41 11.63 -5.47
C GLN A 59 -11.91 11.95 -5.49
N GLU A 60 -12.24 13.24 -5.46
CA GLU A 60 -13.62 13.71 -5.35
C GLU A 60 -14.52 13.12 -6.44
N HIS A 61 -14.00 13.05 -7.67
CA HIS A 61 -14.69 12.56 -8.85
C HIS A 61 -14.83 11.03 -8.96
N ALA A 62 -14.39 10.24 -7.97
CA ALA A 62 -14.66 8.80 -8.01
C ALA A 62 -16.15 8.51 -7.80
N SER A 63 -16.68 7.58 -8.61
CA SER A 63 -18.09 7.20 -8.56
C SER A 63 -18.45 6.49 -7.26
N THR A 64 -19.72 6.55 -6.86
CA THR A 64 -20.23 5.87 -5.65
C THR A 64 -19.94 4.37 -5.68
N GLY A 65 -20.09 3.71 -6.83
CA GLY A 65 -19.79 2.27 -6.96
C GLY A 65 -18.30 1.96 -6.83
N THR A 66 -17.41 2.89 -7.20
CA THR A 66 -15.96 2.73 -7.01
C THR A 66 -15.57 2.83 -5.53
N LYS A 67 -16.25 3.69 -4.78
CA LYS A 67 -15.97 3.95 -3.36
C LYS A 67 -16.69 2.97 -2.42
N GLU A 68 -17.71 2.25 -2.89
CA GLU A 68 -18.59 1.42 -2.05
C GLU A 68 -17.84 0.57 -1.01
N LYS A 69 -18.13 0.80 0.28
CA LYS A 69 -17.50 0.15 1.45
C LYS A 69 -16.02 0.48 1.66
N ARG A 70 -15.50 1.45 0.92
CA ARG A 70 -14.11 1.97 0.93
C ARG A 70 -14.11 3.51 0.96
N ASP A 71 -15.24 4.11 1.33
CA ASP A 71 -15.47 5.56 1.31
C ASP A 71 -14.73 6.28 2.45
N VAL A 72 -14.38 5.54 3.50
CA VAL A 72 -13.67 6.06 4.68
C VAL A 72 -12.20 6.29 4.35
N PRO A 73 -11.65 7.49 4.57
CA PRO A 73 -10.22 7.77 4.40
C PRO A 73 -9.36 6.90 5.31
N ILE A 74 -8.14 6.60 4.85
CA ILE A 74 -7.13 5.88 5.62
C ILE A 74 -6.16 6.90 6.18
N PHE A 75 -5.93 6.91 7.49
CA PHE A 75 -4.99 7.81 8.14
C PHE A 75 -3.69 7.09 8.49
N ILE A 76 -2.60 7.53 7.87
CA ILE A 76 -1.25 7.00 8.11
C ILE A 76 -0.49 8.01 8.97
N LYS A 77 -0.22 7.65 10.24
CA LYS A 77 0.51 8.52 11.18
C LYS A 77 2.00 8.54 10.89
N GLY A 78 2.55 7.38 10.50
CA GLY A 78 3.95 7.25 10.13
C GLY A 78 4.27 7.76 8.72
N ARG A 79 5.55 7.69 8.36
CA ARG A 79 6.04 7.97 7.01
C ARG A 79 6.75 6.73 6.48
N TYR A 80 6.14 6.08 5.49
CA TYR A 80 6.60 4.81 4.95
C TYR A 80 7.15 5.00 3.54
N GLN A 81 8.42 4.70 3.32
CA GLN A 81 8.98 4.58 1.98
C GLN A 81 8.74 3.16 1.49
N LEU A 82 7.98 3.03 0.41
CA LEU A 82 7.67 1.74 -0.16
C LEU A 82 8.83 1.26 -1.03
N LYS A 83 9.42 0.11 -0.66
CA LYS A 83 10.49 -0.54 -1.42
C LYS A 83 10.07 -1.96 -1.72
N TRP A 84 9.98 -2.30 -3.00
CA TRP A 84 9.73 -3.67 -3.40
C TRP A 84 11.02 -4.45 -3.50
N HIS A 85 10.93 -5.69 -3.05
CA HIS A 85 12.01 -6.66 -3.08
C HIS A 85 11.57 -7.83 -3.94
N HIS A 86 12.50 -8.31 -4.77
CA HIS A 86 12.30 -9.56 -5.47
C HIS A 86 12.12 -10.70 -4.46
N TYR A 87 11.09 -11.53 -4.65
CA TYR A 87 10.85 -12.71 -3.83
C TYR A 87 11.27 -13.98 -4.58
N SER A 88 10.66 -14.22 -5.73
CA SER A 88 10.91 -15.41 -6.55
C SER A 88 10.43 -15.22 -7.98
N THR A 89 10.98 -16.01 -8.90
CA THR A 89 10.44 -16.18 -10.25
C THR A 89 9.99 -17.63 -10.43
N VAL A 90 8.68 -17.85 -10.57
CA VAL A 90 8.09 -19.18 -10.76
C VAL A 90 8.05 -19.55 -12.26
N ASN A 91 7.85 -18.56 -13.12
CA ASN A 91 7.91 -18.67 -14.58
C ASN A 91 8.45 -17.35 -15.16
N ARG A 92 9.02 -17.36 -16.37
CA ARG A 92 9.56 -16.16 -17.04
C ARG A 92 8.52 -15.34 -17.79
N ASP A 93 7.27 -15.78 -17.82
CA ASP A 93 6.15 -14.99 -18.34
C ASP A 93 5.79 -13.82 -17.40
N GLY A 94 5.08 -12.81 -17.91
CA GLY A 94 4.84 -11.52 -17.21
C GLY A 94 4.14 -11.58 -15.84
N HIS A 95 3.60 -12.74 -15.43
CA HIS A 95 2.96 -12.96 -14.13
C HIS A 95 3.73 -13.92 -13.21
N GLY A 96 4.92 -14.36 -13.60
CA GLY A 96 5.72 -15.32 -12.84
C GLY A 96 6.70 -14.68 -11.85
N GLU A 97 6.89 -13.35 -11.91
CA GLU A 97 7.69 -12.61 -10.92
C GLU A 97 6.85 -12.24 -9.72
N PHE A 98 7.29 -12.69 -8.54
CA PHE A 98 6.72 -12.29 -7.26
C PHE A 98 7.64 -11.28 -6.59
N ARG A 99 7.04 -10.23 -6.06
CA ARG A 99 7.72 -9.24 -5.22
C ARG A 99 6.97 -9.04 -3.93
N TYR A 100 7.70 -8.58 -2.93
CA TYR A 100 7.12 -8.21 -1.66
C TYR A 100 7.57 -6.83 -1.22
N ILE A 101 6.74 -6.25 -0.37
CA ILE A 101 7.08 -5.10 0.44
C ILE A 101 6.75 -5.44 1.89
N TYR A 102 7.60 -4.99 2.80
CA TYR A 102 7.31 -5.04 4.22
C TYR A 102 7.41 -3.64 4.82
N ASN A 103 6.44 -3.30 5.66
CA ASN A 103 6.44 -2.06 6.42
C ASN A 103 6.39 -2.41 7.90
N ARG A 104 7.31 -1.83 8.67
CA ARG A 104 7.34 -1.92 10.13
C ARG A 104 6.83 -0.62 10.71
N GLU A 105 5.98 -0.72 11.72
CA GLU A 105 5.67 0.43 12.56
C GLU A 105 6.94 0.79 13.38
N LYS A 106 7.23 2.09 13.49
CA LYS A 106 8.42 2.62 14.18
C LYS A 106 8.07 3.12 15.57
#